data_AF-A0A3B9T155-F1
#
_entry.id   AF-A0A3B9T155-F1
#
_cell.length_a   1.000
_cell.length_b   1.000
_cell.length_c   1.000
_cell.angle_alpha   90.00
_cell.angle_beta   90.00
_cell.angle_gamma   90.00
#
_symmetry.space_group_name_H-M   'P 1'
#
loop_
_entity.id
_entity.type
_entity.pdbx_description
1 polymer ?
#
loop_
_entity_poly.entity_id
_entity_poly.type
_entity_poly.pdbx_seq_one_letter_code
_entity_poly.pdbx_strand_id
1 'polypeptide(L)'
;GLYTASITVNGDIIACLDIERRPEFVQGNILHDRFADVWKNKFQIFRRDLSQENEKCRTCREAKYCHGEAFHTWDFDNQCPQLCFKDILF
;
A
#
# COMPACT_ATOMS: atom_id res chain seq x y z
N GLY A 1 4.95 3.99 2.72
CA GLY A 1 4.02 5.03 2.20
C GLY A 1 3.49 5.99 3.25
N LEU A 2 3.39 5.56 4.53
CA LEU A 2 3.02 6.43 5.65
C LEU A 2 4.22 6.90 6.46
N TYR A 3 5.10 5.97 6.85
CA TYR A 3 6.32 6.25 7.63
C TYR A 3 7.61 6.07 6.83
N THR A 4 7.53 5.37 5.70
CA THR A 4 8.67 4.98 4.88
C THR A 4 8.43 5.28 3.41
N ALA A 5 9.50 5.55 2.68
CA ALA A 5 9.56 5.51 1.24
C ALA A 5 10.91 4.90 0.85
N SER A 6 10.96 4.29 -0.33
CA SER A 6 12.15 3.60 -0.84
C SER A 6 12.48 4.12 -2.23
N ILE A 7 13.77 4.10 -2.56
CA ILE A 7 14.27 4.43 -3.88
C ILE A 7 14.88 3.15 -4.46
N THR A 8 14.42 2.73 -5.63
CA THR A 8 14.95 1.56 -6.34
C THR A 8 16.23 1.90 -7.11
N VAL A 9 16.92 0.88 -7.66
CA VAL A 9 18.18 1.07 -8.39
C VAL A 9 18.06 1.95 -9.63
N ASN A 10 16.91 1.95 -10.30
CA ASN A 10 16.62 2.83 -11.44
C ASN A 10 16.10 4.22 -11.02
N GLY A 11 16.05 4.49 -9.71
CA GLY A 11 15.65 5.77 -9.15
C GLY A 11 14.16 5.90 -8.81
N ASP A 12 13.33 4.90 -9.07
CA ASP A 12 11.90 4.98 -8.80
C ASP A 12 11.63 5.14 -7.31
N ILE A 13 10.75 6.08 -6.99
CA ILE A 13 10.29 6.36 -5.64
C ILE A 13 9.03 5.53 -5.38
N ILE A 14 9.10 4.63 -4.41
CA ILE A 14 8.01 3.72 -4.02
C ILE A 14 7.79 3.73 -2.50
N ALA A 15 6.78 3.01 -2.01
CA ALA A 15 6.44 2.95 -0.59
C ALA A 15 7.28 2.00 0.25
N CYS A 16 7.49 0.77 -0.22
CA CYS A 16 8.27 -0.26 0.45
C CYS A 16 8.84 -1.17 -0.63
N LEU A 17 10.04 -1.72 -0.40
CA LEU A 17 10.67 -2.63 -1.34
C LEU A 17 9.95 -3.98 -1.44
N ASP A 18 9.16 -4.36 -0.44
CA ASP A 18 8.42 -5.63 -0.41
C ASP A 18 7.03 -5.55 -1.05
N ILE A 19 6.54 -4.35 -1.36
CA ILE A 19 5.29 -4.23 -2.12
C ILE A 19 5.57 -4.68 -3.55
N GLU A 20 4.67 -5.51 -4.09
CA GLU A 20 4.74 -5.97 -5.47
C GLU A 20 5.01 -4.80 -6.44
N ARG A 21 5.88 -5.02 -7.42
CA ARG A 21 6.25 -3.96 -8.38
C ARG A 21 5.15 -3.81 -9.42
N ARG A 22 4.29 -2.81 -9.23
CA ARG A 22 3.29 -2.39 -10.21
C ARG A 22 3.53 -0.94 -10.65
N PRO A 23 3.31 -0.58 -11.94
CA PRO A 23 3.53 0.78 -12.43
C PRO A 23 2.77 1.86 -11.64
N GLU A 24 1.54 1.56 -11.21
CA GLU A 24 0.69 2.46 -10.41
C GLU A 24 1.25 2.76 -9.00
N PHE A 25 2.21 1.96 -8.53
CA PHE A 25 2.87 2.14 -7.24
C PHE A 25 4.14 2.98 -7.32
N VAL A 26 4.60 3.34 -8.53
CA VAL A 26 5.69 4.29 -8.74
C VAL A 26 5.17 5.71 -8.56
N GLN A 27 5.77 6.46 -7.62
CA GLN A 27 5.32 7.79 -7.22
C GLN A 27 6.10 8.93 -7.88
N GLY A 28 7.20 8.59 -8.55
CA GLY A 28 8.13 9.50 -9.19
C GLY A 28 9.50 8.83 -9.34
N ASN A 29 10.51 9.59 -9.74
CA ASN A 29 11.89 9.11 -9.83
C ASN A 29 12.86 10.18 -9.29
N ILE A 30 13.79 9.76 -8.44
CA ILE A 30 14.72 10.66 -7.74
C ILE A 30 15.65 11.44 -8.67
N LEU A 31 15.86 10.97 -9.90
CA LEU A 31 16.76 11.60 -10.86
C LEU A 31 16.17 12.90 -11.44
N HIS A 32 14.85 13.05 -11.43
CA HIS A 32 14.17 14.22 -11.98
C HIS A 32 13.15 14.87 -11.02
N ASP A 33 12.70 14.16 -9.98
CA ASP A 33 11.71 14.66 -9.03
C ASP A 33 12.32 15.04 -7.69
N ARG A 34 11.80 16.12 -7.10
CA ARG A 34 12.12 16.50 -5.73
C ARG A 34 11.44 15.55 -4.75
N PHE A 35 12.23 14.73 -4.06
CA PHE A 35 11.73 13.72 -3.13
C PHE A 35 10.73 14.25 -2.10
N ALA A 36 11.00 15.41 -1.49
CA ALA A 36 10.11 16.01 -0.49
C ALA A 36 8.72 16.37 -1.07
N ASP A 37 8.66 16.75 -2.35
CA ASP A 37 7.41 17.11 -3.02
C ASP A 37 6.63 15.85 -3.40
N VAL A 38 7.33 14.80 -3.85
CA VAL A 38 6.74 13.47 -4.08
C VAL A 38 6.17 12.90 -2.77
N TRP A 39 6.95 12.92 -1.68
CA TRP A 39 6.54 12.45 -0.37
C TRP A 39 5.26 13.15 0.13
N LYS A 40 5.18 14.48 0.00
CA LYS A 40 4.02 15.23 0.45
C LYS A 40 2.78 14.96 -0.41
N ASN A 41 2.95 14.81 -1.73
CA ASN A 41 1.85 14.98 -2.68
C ASN A 41 1.50 13.77 -3.55
N LYS A 42 2.23 12.65 -3.52
CA LYS A 42 2.01 11.51 -4.44
C LYS A 42 1.60 10.21 -3.75
N PHE A 43 1.99 10.00 -2.50
CA PHE A 43 1.77 8.74 -1.76
C PHE A 43 0.30 8.43 -1.36
N GLN A 44 -0.71 9.13 -1.89
CA GLN A 44 -2.12 8.96 -1.50
C GLN A 44 -2.60 7.51 -1.62
N ILE A 45 -2.17 6.78 -2.66
CA ILE A 45 -2.56 5.37 -2.85
C ILE A 45 -2.17 4.49 -1.66
N PHE A 46 -1.09 4.82 -0.95
CA PHE A 46 -0.60 4.10 0.23
C PHE A 46 -1.08 4.69 1.56
N ARG A 47 -1.86 5.76 1.52
CA ARG A 47 -2.41 6.47 2.69
C ARG A 47 -3.93 6.37 2.75
N ARG A 48 -4.47 5.29 2.16
CA ARG A 48 -5.88 4.93 2.17
C ARG A 48 -6.07 3.58 2.86
N ASP A 49 -7.28 3.37 3.35
CA ASP A 49 -7.69 2.10 3.96
C ASP A 49 -8.09 1.10 2.85
N LEU A 50 -7.50 -0.09 2.83
CA LEU A 50 -7.81 -1.14 1.86
C LEU A 50 -9.11 -1.88 2.20
N SER A 51 -9.65 -1.71 3.41
CA SER A 51 -10.89 -2.37 3.82
C SER A 51 -12.09 -1.98 2.97
N GLN A 52 -12.03 -0.80 2.33
CA GLN A 52 -13.07 -0.35 1.42
C GLN A 52 -13.01 -1.04 0.05
N GLU A 53 -11.88 -1.66 -0.29
CA GLU A 53 -11.64 -2.29 -1.59
C GLU A 53 -12.13 -3.74 -1.66
N ASN A 54 -12.57 -4.32 -0.54
CA ASN A 54 -13.02 -5.69 -0.45
C ASN A 54 -14.33 -5.82 0.34
N GLU A 55 -15.29 -6.60 -0.14
CA GLU A 55 -16.62 -6.74 0.49
C GLU A 55 -16.57 -7.36 1.90
N LYS A 56 -15.73 -8.39 2.09
CA LYS A 56 -15.53 -9.03 3.41
C LYS A 56 -14.96 -8.04 4.40
N CYS A 57 -13.98 -7.23 3.99
CA CYS A 57 -13.38 -6.21 4.85
C CYS A 57 -14.35 -5.06 5.14
N ARG A 58 -15.11 -4.60 4.15
CA ARG A 58 -16.03 -3.45 4.27
C ARG A 58 -17.11 -3.66 5.33
N THR A 59 -17.53 -4.91 5.53
CA THR A 59 -18.54 -5.30 6.53
C THR A 59 -17.93 -5.83 7.84
N CYS A 60 -16.60 -5.90 7.94
CA CYS A 60 -15.91 -6.45 9.10
C CYS A 60 -15.86 -5.43 10.26
N ARG A 61 -16.32 -5.85 11.44
CA ARG A 61 -16.29 -5.01 12.66
C ARG A 61 -14.87 -4.63 13.10
N GLU A 62 -13.88 -5.43 12.73
CA GLU A 62 -12.47 -5.24 13.09
C GLU A 62 -11.68 -4.44 12.04
N ALA A 63 -12.31 -4.04 10.93
CA ALA A 63 -11.64 -3.36 9.82
C ALA A 63 -10.89 -2.08 10.24
N LYS A 64 -11.39 -1.36 11.25
CA LYS A 64 -10.74 -0.17 11.80
C LYS A 64 -9.39 -0.42 12.47
N TYR A 65 -9.05 -1.69 12.75
CA TYR A 65 -7.78 -2.06 13.38
C TYR A 65 -6.77 -2.57 12.37
N CYS A 66 -7.22 -3.35 11.37
CA CYS A 66 -6.34 -3.90 10.34
C CYS A 66 -6.26 -3.05 9.07
N HIS A 67 -7.23 -2.15 8.83
CA HIS A 67 -7.35 -1.30 7.65
C HIS A 67 -7.30 -2.05 6.31
N GLY A 68 -7.82 -3.28 6.29
CA GLY A 68 -7.74 -4.14 5.11
C GLY A 68 -6.34 -4.66 4.82
N GLU A 69 -5.51 -4.86 5.85
CA GLU A 69 -4.19 -5.49 5.73
C GLU A 69 -3.11 -4.63 5.04
N ALA A 70 -1.89 -5.17 4.94
CA ALA A 70 -0.72 -4.50 4.39
C ALA A 70 -0.67 -4.64 2.85
N PHE A 71 -0.16 -3.60 2.19
CA PHE A 71 0.01 -3.58 0.73
C PHE A 71 0.90 -4.70 0.18
N HIS A 72 1.87 -5.23 0.94
CA HIS A 72 2.75 -6.29 0.44
C HIS A 72 2.13 -7.70 0.45
N THR A 73 0.96 -7.86 1.07
CA THR A 73 0.22 -9.13 1.20
C THR A 73 -1.21 -8.95 0.69
N TRP A 74 -1.47 -7.87 -0.04
CA TRP A 74 -2.76 -7.63 -0.66
C TRP A 74 -2.71 -8.10 -2.12
N ASP A 75 -3.72 -8.85 -2.53
CA ASP A 75 -3.90 -9.24 -3.92
C ASP A 75 -4.72 -8.17 -4.63
N PHE A 76 -4.02 -7.38 -5.43
CA PHE A 76 -4.62 -6.26 -6.18
C PHE A 76 -5.35 -6.72 -7.44
N ASP A 77 -5.14 -7.96 -7.92
CA ASP A 77 -5.85 -8.49 -9.08
C ASP A 77 -7.24 -8.99 -8.69
N ASN A 78 -7.36 -9.63 -7.53
CA ASN A 78 -8.63 -10.12 -6.97
C ASN A 78 -9.26 -9.18 -5.94
N GLN A 79 -8.60 -8.06 -5.62
CA GLN A 79 -9.04 -7.06 -4.64
C GLN A 79 -9.37 -7.68 -3.26
N CYS A 80 -8.44 -8.48 -2.74
CA CYS A 80 -8.64 -9.17 -1.47
C CYS A 80 -7.34 -9.30 -0.66
N PRO A 81 -7.44 -9.38 0.68
CA PRO A 81 -6.27 -9.65 1.50
C PRO A 81 -5.87 -11.13 1.36
N GLN A 82 -4.58 -11.41 1.22
CA GLN A 82 -4.08 -12.79 1.21
C GLN A 82 -4.01 -13.38 2.61
N LEU A 83 -4.00 -12.53 3.64
CA LEU A 83 -3.95 -12.93 5.03
C LEU A 83 -5.16 -12.30 5.76
N CYS A 84 -5.64 -12.95 6.81
CA CYS A 84 -6.66 -12.32 7.65
C CYS A 84 -6.41 -12.73 9.08
N PHE A 85 -5.92 -11.79 9.89
CA PHE A 85 -5.67 -12.06 11.30
C PHE A 85 -6.91 -12.57 12.04
N LYS A 86 -8.11 -12.17 11.61
CA LYS A 86 -9.34 -12.70 12.18
C LYS A 86 -9.47 -14.21 11.97
N ASP A 87 -9.12 -14.70 10.79
CA ASP A 87 -9.25 -16.12 10.41
C ASP A 87 -8.11 -16.99 10.99
N ILE A 88 -7.03 -16.35 11.46
CA ILE A 88 -5.85 -17.05 12.00
C ILE A 88 -5.89 -17.10 13.52
N LEU A 89 -6.33 -16.02 14.17
CA LEU A 89 -6.26 -15.87 15.62
C LEU A 89 -7.55 -16.25 16.34
N PHE A 90 -8.68 -16.39 15.62
CA PHE A 90 -10.00 -16.64 16.18
C PHE A 90 -10.78 -17.66 15.33
#